data_AF-A0A841ZWP0-F1
#
_entry.id   AF-A0A841ZWP0-F1
#
_cell.length_a   1.000
_cell.length_b   1.000
_cell.length_c   1.000
_cell.angle_alpha   90.00
_cell.angle_beta   90.00
_cell.angle_gamma   90.00
#
_symmetry.space_group_name_H-M   'P 1'
#
loop_
_entity.id
_entity.type
_entity.pdbx_description
1 polymer ?
#
loop_
_entity_poly.entity_id
_entity_poly.type
_entity_poly.pdbx_seq_one_letter_code
_entity_poly.pdbx_strand_id
1 'polypeptide(L)'
;MNYLEDLETAWQMRDDDPARIKVLEQAILGADMYNDIPNGIEARDMLIDTCLYVGFPKKQLQAFSWLVKKFEEDCLDVDGFDLLWKYKWIAEHVPMFDEVSKAQIDALLNDMKVKFEQRGYSLRPYYKVSTLGAMRMGDRAKAVAYFEQWQKAKSDYMNDCGACETNDVVHYHYFMEDYEQALKKAAPIVTGKQSCAEVPHLTYGFTVIAYYKTGDLEMAQQCFDKGYPLVEKKSSLIPPMASMIQYLNLSGQHEKAKEVIAINKETALASESGLDKLLFLQAAFPFFDAEVDKDLVQLTEELTAKFDARNENSYYSERLAK
;
A
#
# COMPACT_ATOMS: atom_id res chain seq x y z
N MET A 1 8.00 27.86 -22.29
CA MET A 1 7.23 26.73 -21.76
C MET A 1 6.13 27.35 -20.93
N ASN A 2 4.86 27.19 -21.32
CA ASN A 2 3.74 27.78 -20.60
C ASN A 2 3.23 26.75 -19.59
N TYR A 3 3.70 26.83 -18.35
CA TYR A 3 3.39 25.84 -17.31
C TYR A 3 1.88 25.77 -16.97
N LEU A 4 1.12 26.82 -17.32
CA LEU A 4 -0.35 26.81 -17.21
C LEU A 4 -0.99 25.91 -18.27
N GLU A 5 -0.44 25.85 -19.49
CA GLU A 5 -0.87 24.89 -20.51
C GLU A 5 -0.53 23.45 -20.11
N ASP A 6 0.62 23.24 -19.47
CA ASP A 6 0.99 21.94 -18.91
C ASP A 6 0.01 21.51 -17.82
N LEU A 7 -0.37 22.42 -16.90
CA LEU A 7 -1.36 22.15 -15.86
C LEU A 7 -2.76 21.87 -16.45
N GLU A 8 -3.21 22.66 -17.43
CA GLU A 8 -4.48 22.42 -18.15
C GLU A 8 -4.46 21.06 -18.86
N THR A 9 -3.33 20.69 -19.47
CA THR A 9 -3.14 19.37 -20.09
C THR A 9 -3.29 18.27 -19.04
N ALA A 10 -2.64 18.41 -17.88
CA ALA A 10 -2.72 17.43 -16.81
C ALA A 10 -4.16 17.24 -16.27
N TRP A 11 -5.00 18.26 -16.29
CA TRP A 11 -6.43 18.16 -15.94
C TRP A 11 -7.23 17.30 -16.91
N GLN A 12 -6.83 17.22 -18.17
CA GLN A 12 -7.51 16.41 -19.19
C GLN A 12 -7.01 14.96 -19.23
N MET A 13 -5.91 14.66 -18.53
CA MET A 13 -5.34 13.32 -18.44
C MET A 13 -5.99 12.52 -17.31
N ARG A 14 -6.07 11.19 -17.48
CA ARG A 14 -6.52 10.30 -16.41
C ARG A 14 -5.48 10.23 -15.29
N ASP A 15 -5.94 10.07 -14.06
CA ASP A 15 -5.06 9.93 -12.89
C ASP A 15 -4.19 8.67 -12.94
N ASP A 16 -4.62 7.65 -13.69
CA ASP A 16 -3.89 6.39 -13.87
C ASP A 16 -2.91 6.38 -15.06
N ASP A 17 -2.75 7.52 -15.78
CA ASP A 17 -1.82 7.65 -16.90
C ASP A 17 -0.40 8.02 -16.42
N PRO A 18 0.61 7.13 -16.58
CA PRO A 18 1.98 7.43 -16.19
C PRO A 18 2.57 8.67 -16.87
N ALA A 19 2.11 9.02 -18.07
CA ALA A 19 2.61 10.20 -18.80
C ALA A 19 2.25 11.52 -18.08
N ARG A 20 1.19 11.52 -17.27
CA ARG A 20 0.72 12.69 -16.52
C ARG A 20 1.76 13.19 -15.52
N ILE A 21 2.56 12.28 -14.95
CA ILE A 21 3.63 12.63 -14.00
C ILE A 21 4.60 13.62 -14.60
N LYS A 22 5.07 13.37 -15.83
CA LYS A 22 6.06 14.25 -16.48
C LYS A 22 5.48 15.63 -16.75
N VAL A 23 4.21 15.70 -17.16
CA VAL A 23 3.50 16.96 -17.41
C VAL A 23 3.38 17.77 -16.11
N LEU A 24 2.98 17.10 -15.02
CA LEU A 24 2.86 17.73 -13.70
C LEU A 24 4.22 18.21 -13.18
N GLU A 25 5.31 17.47 -13.40
CA GLU A 25 6.66 17.93 -13.04
C GLU A 25 7.07 19.19 -13.81
N GLN A 26 6.70 19.30 -15.09
CA GLN A 26 6.93 20.51 -15.88
C GLN A 26 6.10 21.70 -15.37
N ALA A 27 4.82 21.45 -15.04
CA ALA A 27 3.94 22.44 -14.44
C ALA A 27 4.51 22.97 -13.11
N ILE A 28 4.96 22.06 -12.23
CA ILE A 28 5.59 22.37 -10.94
C ILE A 28 6.86 23.21 -11.12
N LEU A 29 7.76 22.82 -12.03
CA LEU A 29 9.00 23.55 -12.29
C LEU A 29 8.71 24.99 -12.75
N GLY A 30 7.70 25.18 -13.60
CA GLY A 30 7.28 26.50 -14.04
C GLY A 30 6.67 27.33 -12.92
N ALA A 31 5.72 26.76 -12.16
CA ALA A 31 5.08 27.44 -11.03
C ALA A 31 6.12 27.89 -9.99
N ASP A 32 7.08 27.03 -9.64
CA ASP A 32 8.16 27.35 -8.71
C ASP A 32 9.06 28.49 -9.24
N MET A 33 9.41 28.47 -10.54
CA MET A 33 10.25 29.50 -11.16
C MET A 33 9.60 30.89 -11.12
N TYR A 34 8.27 30.96 -11.25
CA TYR A 34 7.51 32.20 -11.20
C TYR A 34 6.97 32.55 -9.81
N ASN A 35 7.22 31.71 -8.80
CA ASN A 35 6.63 31.80 -7.46
C ASN A 35 5.08 31.83 -7.49
N ASP A 36 4.47 31.11 -8.43
CA ASP A 36 3.02 30.91 -8.49
C ASP A 36 2.61 29.80 -7.51
N ILE A 37 2.36 30.19 -6.26
CA ILE A 37 2.05 29.26 -5.17
C ILE A 37 0.74 28.49 -5.39
N PRO A 38 -0.39 29.11 -5.79
CA PRO A 38 -1.63 28.37 -6.03
C PRO A 38 -1.49 27.26 -7.08
N ASN A 39 -0.93 27.56 -8.26
CA ASN A 39 -0.72 26.56 -9.30
C ASN A 39 0.34 25.52 -8.89
N GLY A 40 1.32 25.91 -8.08
CA GLY A 40 2.31 25.01 -7.50
C GLY A 40 1.73 24.04 -6.47
N ILE A 41 0.68 24.43 -5.74
CA ILE A 41 -0.10 23.58 -4.83
C ILE A 41 -0.93 22.59 -5.65
N GLU A 42 -1.71 23.10 -6.60
CA GLU A 42 -2.61 22.30 -7.44
C GLU A 42 -1.85 21.21 -8.22
N ALA A 43 -0.74 21.58 -8.87
CA ALA A 43 0.06 20.62 -9.62
C ALA A 43 0.67 19.52 -8.72
N ARG A 44 1.06 19.86 -7.48
CA ARG A 44 1.58 18.88 -6.51
C ARG A 44 0.49 17.99 -5.95
N ASP A 45 -0.70 18.54 -5.76
CA ASP A 45 -1.87 17.79 -5.31
C ASP A 45 -2.27 16.72 -6.34
N MET A 46 -2.40 17.12 -7.60
CA MET A 46 -2.64 16.21 -8.72
C MET A 46 -1.52 15.17 -8.89
N LEU A 47 -0.27 15.55 -8.60
CA LEU A 47 0.87 14.64 -8.66
C LEU A 47 0.78 13.57 -7.58
N ILE A 48 0.35 13.93 -6.36
CA ILE A 48 0.17 12.97 -5.27
C ILE A 48 -0.84 11.88 -5.64
N ASP A 49 -1.98 12.28 -6.21
CA ASP A 49 -3.03 11.35 -6.63
C ASP A 49 -2.58 10.48 -7.81
N THR A 50 -1.92 11.09 -8.80
CA THR A 50 -1.36 10.34 -9.95
C THR A 50 -0.33 9.30 -9.50
N CYS A 51 0.58 9.70 -8.60
CA CYS A 51 1.61 8.81 -8.08
C CYS A 51 1.04 7.67 -7.22
N LEU A 52 -0.13 7.87 -6.59
CA LEU A 52 -0.84 6.82 -5.85
C LEU A 52 -1.30 5.70 -6.81
N TYR A 53 -1.91 6.06 -7.94
CA TYR A 53 -2.41 5.07 -8.90
C TYR A 53 -1.29 4.38 -9.70
N VAL A 54 -0.29 5.16 -10.14
CA VAL A 54 0.76 4.65 -11.03
C VAL A 54 1.87 3.92 -10.25
N GLY A 55 2.10 4.28 -8.99
CA GLY A 55 3.12 3.67 -8.14
C GLY A 55 4.46 4.42 -8.15
N PHE A 56 4.44 5.73 -7.86
CA PHE A 56 5.64 6.58 -7.72
C PHE A 56 5.72 7.27 -6.35
N PRO A 57 5.80 6.51 -5.27
CA PRO A 57 5.66 7.01 -3.90
C PRO A 57 6.77 7.96 -3.46
N LYS A 58 7.98 7.88 -4.04
CA LYS A 58 9.04 8.87 -3.74
C LYS A 58 8.66 10.27 -4.22
N LYS A 59 8.09 10.37 -5.43
CA LYS A 59 7.58 11.63 -5.98
C LYS A 59 6.38 12.12 -5.17
N GLN A 60 5.49 11.21 -4.79
CA GLN A 60 4.37 11.50 -3.89
C GLN A 60 4.83 12.12 -2.57
N LEU A 61 5.81 11.50 -1.90
CA LEU A 61 6.36 11.99 -0.63
C LEU A 61 7.01 13.37 -0.77
N GLN A 62 7.72 13.63 -1.87
CA GLN A 62 8.35 14.92 -2.12
C GLN A 62 7.32 16.04 -2.31
N ALA A 63 6.31 15.79 -3.15
CA ALA A 63 5.20 16.73 -3.38
C ALA A 63 4.44 17.00 -2.08
N PHE A 64 4.13 15.95 -1.33
CA PHE A 64 3.42 16.05 -0.07
C PHE A 64 4.19 16.79 1.02
N SER A 65 5.48 16.53 1.16
CA SER A 65 6.32 17.24 2.15
C SER A 65 6.32 18.75 1.91
N TRP A 66 6.27 19.16 0.63
CA TRP A 66 6.15 20.58 0.27
C TRP A 66 4.78 21.14 0.65
N LEU A 67 3.68 20.42 0.40
CA LEU A 67 2.32 20.85 0.79
C LEU A 67 2.16 20.93 2.31
N VAL A 68 2.72 19.99 3.08
CA VAL A 68 2.73 20.04 4.55
C VAL A 68 3.46 21.29 5.04
N LYS A 69 4.60 21.62 4.44
CA LYS A 69 5.33 22.85 4.79
C LYS A 69 4.47 24.10 4.51
N LYS A 70 3.76 24.15 3.37
CA LYS A 70 2.86 25.26 3.06
C LYS A 70 1.68 25.36 4.00
N PHE A 71 1.13 24.23 4.41
CA PHE A 71 0.10 24.17 5.43
C PHE A 71 0.59 24.68 6.79
N GLU A 72 1.82 24.35 7.19
CA GLU A 72 2.44 24.84 8.43
C GLU A 72 2.83 26.32 8.37
N GLU A 73 3.00 26.88 7.17
CA GLU A 73 3.17 28.31 6.91
C GLU A 73 1.82 29.08 6.86
N ASP A 74 0.69 28.44 7.23
CA ASP A 74 -0.67 28.97 7.17
C ASP A 74 -1.09 29.45 5.75
N CYS A 75 -0.60 28.78 4.70
CA CYS A 75 -0.98 29.08 3.32
C CYS A 75 -2.46 28.74 3.08
N LEU A 76 -3.26 29.78 2.76
CA LEU A 76 -4.72 29.67 2.61
C LEU A 76 -5.18 28.79 1.43
N ASP A 77 -4.32 28.63 0.42
CA ASP A 77 -4.63 27.84 -0.77
C ASP A 77 -4.50 26.33 -0.52
N VAL A 78 -3.87 25.91 0.60
CA VAL A 78 -3.80 24.50 0.97
C VAL A 78 -5.07 24.10 1.71
N ASP A 79 -5.89 23.26 1.09
CA ASP A 79 -7.04 22.65 1.76
C ASP A 79 -6.57 21.67 2.85
N GLY A 80 -6.78 22.06 4.10
CA GLY A 80 -6.40 21.24 5.25
C GLY A 80 -7.17 19.93 5.39
N PHE A 81 -8.41 19.85 4.89
CA PHE A 81 -9.15 18.59 4.89
C PHE A 81 -8.49 17.62 3.90
N ASP A 82 -8.30 18.05 2.67
CA ASP A 82 -7.73 17.22 1.61
C ASP A 82 -6.26 16.81 1.90
N LEU A 83 -5.46 17.74 2.44
CA LEU A 83 -4.09 17.42 2.88
C LEU A 83 -4.08 16.32 3.94
N LEU A 84 -4.93 16.41 4.96
CA LEU A 84 -4.98 15.41 6.03
C LEU A 84 -5.58 14.09 5.57
N TRP A 85 -6.47 14.13 4.59
CA TRP A 85 -6.96 12.95 3.91
C TRP A 85 -5.82 12.20 3.21
N LYS A 86 -5.02 12.90 2.41
CA LYS A 86 -3.81 12.36 1.74
C LYS A 86 -2.72 11.93 2.73
N TYR A 87 -2.61 12.61 3.87
CA TYR A 87 -1.67 12.25 4.95
C TYR A 87 -1.86 10.80 5.39
N LYS A 88 -3.12 10.34 5.56
CA LYS A 88 -3.41 8.95 5.96
C LYS A 88 -2.74 7.95 5.02
N TRP A 89 -2.96 8.11 3.72
CA TRP A 89 -2.47 7.19 2.71
C TRP A 89 -0.95 7.23 2.64
N ILE A 90 -0.36 8.42 2.70
CA ILE A 90 1.09 8.57 2.68
C ILE A 90 1.72 7.89 3.90
N ALA A 91 1.24 8.20 5.11
CA ALA A 91 1.73 7.59 6.33
C ALA A 91 1.56 6.07 6.34
N GLU A 92 0.51 5.56 5.70
CA GLU A 92 0.29 4.12 5.53
C GLU A 92 1.34 3.44 4.64
N HIS A 93 1.77 4.10 3.56
CA HIS A 93 2.68 3.50 2.57
C HIS A 93 4.15 3.67 2.92
N VAL A 94 4.54 4.66 3.74
CA VAL A 94 5.95 4.91 4.10
C VAL A 94 6.71 3.67 4.61
N PRO A 95 6.12 2.78 5.44
CA PRO A 95 6.77 1.54 5.87
C PRO A 95 7.16 0.58 4.74
N MET A 96 6.65 0.78 3.52
CA MET A 96 6.95 -0.04 2.35
C MET A 96 8.28 0.31 1.67
N PHE A 97 8.94 1.40 2.08
CA PHE A 97 10.24 1.83 1.56
C PHE A 97 11.36 1.44 2.50
N ASP A 98 12.30 0.66 1.98
CA ASP A 98 13.47 0.16 2.69
C ASP A 98 14.51 1.25 3.00
N GLU A 99 14.45 2.39 2.30
CA GLU A 99 15.31 3.56 2.57
C GLU A 99 14.77 4.51 3.65
N VAL A 100 13.49 4.41 4.04
CA VAL A 100 12.93 5.22 5.12
C VAL A 100 13.18 4.50 6.44
N SER A 101 13.87 5.16 7.37
CA SER A 101 14.18 4.57 8.69
C SER A 101 12.93 4.42 9.56
N LYS A 102 12.98 3.48 10.50
CA LYS A 102 11.93 3.28 11.53
C LYS A 102 11.64 4.57 12.32
N ALA A 103 12.65 5.35 12.65
CA ALA A 103 12.48 6.63 13.33
C ALA A 103 11.71 7.67 12.49
N GLN A 104 11.93 7.70 11.17
CA GLN A 104 11.18 8.58 10.26
C GLN A 104 9.72 8.13 10.12
N ILE A 105 9.46 6.82 10.08
CA ILE A 105 8.10 6.26 10.09
C ILE A 105 7.37 6.68 11.36
N ASP A 106 7.99 6.45 12.52
CA ASP A 106 7.40 6.80 13.83
C ASP A 106 7.16 8.33 13.94
N ALA A 107 8.08 9.16 13.45
CA ALA A 107 7.95 10.61 13.43
C ALA A 107 6.79 11.08 12.54
N LEU A 108 6.63 10.50 11.35
CA LEU A 108 5.55 10.83 10.42
C LEU A 108 4.17 10.45 11.00
N LEU A 109 4.06 9.28 11.62
CA LEU A 109 2.83 8.85 12.30
C LEU A 109 2.47 9.79 13.46
N ASN A 110 3.46 10.22 14.24
CA ASN A 110 3.23 11.17 15.32
C ASN A 110 2.82 12.55 14.79
N ASP A 111 3.44 13.02 13.71
CA ASP A 111 3.07 14.28 13.08
C ASP A 111 1.63 14.27 12.55
N MET A 112 1.23 13.18 11.88
CA MET A 112 -0.16 12.94 11.48
C MET A 112 -1.10 13.03 12.69
N LYS A 113 -0.77 12.33 13.78
CA LYS A 113 -1.59 12.33 15.00
C LYS A 113 -1.81 13.74 15.55
N VAL A 114 -0.73 14.53 15.69
CA VAL A 114 -0.79 15.90 16.21
C VAL A 114 -1.67 16.78 15.33
N LYS A 115 -1.53 16.69 14.00
CA LYS A 115 -2.33 17.49 13.07
C LYS A 115 -3.82 17.11 13.08
N PHE A 116 -4.13 15.82 13.24
CA PHE A 116 -5.52 15.36 13.42
C PHE A 116 -6.12 15.90 14.71
N GLU A 117 -5.39 15.82 15.83
CA GLU A 117 -5.84 16.36 17.13
C GLU A 117 -6.07 17.89 17.07
N GLN A 118 -5.16 18.63 16.44
CA GLN A 118 -5.27 20.09 16.29
C GLN A 118 -6.51 20.52 15.49
N ARG A 119 -6.94 19.71 14.52
CA ARG A 119 -8.14 19.97 13.71
C ARG A 119 -9.42 19.35 14.30
N GLY A 120 -9.32 18.68 15.45
CA GLY A 120 -10.47 18.07 16.13
C GLY A 120 -11.03 16.84 15.40
N TYR A 121 -10.24 16.22 14.52
CA TYR A 121 -10.62 14.97 13.88
C TYR A 121 -10.43 13.78 14.83
N SER A 122 -11.17 12.72 14.57
CA SER A 122 -10.98 11.44 15.23
C SER A 122 -9.60 10.88 14.95
N LEU A 123 -8.98 10.27 15.97
CA LEU A 123 -7.75 9.49 15.81
C LEU A 123 -7.99 8.08 15.23
N ARG A 124 -9.23 7.74 14.87
CA ARG A 124 -9.56 6.45 14.27
C ARG A 124 -8.68 6.13 13.04
N PRO A 125 -8.46 7.07 12.09
CA PRO A 125 -7.57 6.81 10.96
C PRO A 125 -6.10 6.67 11.36
N TYR A 126 -5.62 7.46 12.33
CA TYR A 126 -4.27 7.32 12.88
C TYR A 126 -4.05 5.90 13.45
N TYR A 127 -4.98 5.38 14.24
CA TYR A 127 -4.87 4.03 14.81
C TYR A 127 -4.93 2.94 13.73
N LYS A 128 -5.76 3.13 12.70
CA LYS A 128 -5.79 2.22 11.54
C LYS A 128 -4.44 2.18 10.82
N VAL A 129 -3.95 3.33 10.40
CA VAL A 129 -2.67 3.49 9.69
C VAL A 129 -1.51 2.93 10.53
N SER A 130 -1.50 3.20 11.85
CA SER A 130 -0.49 2.68 12.77
C SER A 130 -0.57 1.15 12.93
N THR A 131 -1.77 0.57 12.89
CA THR A 131 -1.97 -0.90 12.88
C THR A 131 -1.35 -1.51 11.63
N LEU A 132 -1.69 -0.98 10.45
CA LEU A 132 -1.18 -1.48 9.17
C LEU A 132 0.33 -1.28 9.04
N GLY A 133 0.85 -0.14 9.49
CA GLY A 133 2.29 0.12 9.55
C GLY A 133 3.02 -0.87 10.46
N ALA A 134 2.47 -1.18 11.64
CA ALA A 134 3.03 -2.19 12.54
C ALA A 134 3.03 -3.59 11.91
N MET A 135 1.97 -3.96 11.20
CA MET A 135 1.89 -5.22 10.45
C MET A 135 2.97 -5.31 9.36
N ARG A 136 3.14 -4.23 8.57
CA ARG A 136 4.21 -4.11 7.55
C ARG A 136 5.61 -4.05 8.16
N MET A 137 5.75 -3.76 9.44
CA MET A 137 7.05 -3.82 10.13
C MET A 137 7.25 -5.14 10.89
N GLY A 138 6.28 -6.06 10.87
CA GLY A 138 6.33 -7.30 11.66
C GLY A 138 6.16 -7.10 13.16
N ASP A 139 5.80 -5.91 13.63
CA ASP A 139 5.62 -5.61 15.05
C ASP A 139 4.22 -6.02 15.51
N ARG A 140 4.06 -7.32 15.79
CA ARG A 140 2.80 -7.91 16.21
C ARG A 140 2.23 -7.27 17.48
N ALA A 141 3.10 -6.92 18.43
CA ALA A 141 2.67 -6.32 19.69
C ALA A 141 2.07 -4.93 19.49
N LYS A 142 2.72 -4.07 18.69
CA LYS A 142 2.16 -2.76 18.32
C LYS A 142 0.89 -2.90 17.48
N ALA A 143 0.84 -3.85 16.54
CA ALA A 143 -0.35 -4.08 15.73
C ALA A 143 -1.58 -4.38 16.60
N VAL A 144 -1.45 -5.26 17.60
CA VAL A 144 -2.53 -5.57 18.56
C VAL A 144 -2.95 -4.31 19.33
N ALA A 145 -1.99 -3.58 19.90
CA ALA A 145 -2.28 -2.40 20.71
C ALA A 145 -3.01 -1.31 19.92
N TYR A 146 -2.57 -1.01 18.68
CA TYR A 146 -3.22 -0.03 17.83
C TYR A 146 -4.56 -0.51 17.28
N PHE A 147 -4.70 -1.80 16.96
CA PHE A 147 -5.96 -2.36 16.49
C PHE A 147 -7.05 -2.21 17.55
N GLU A 148 -6.74 -2.48 18.82
CA GLU A 148 -7.70 -2.27 19.92
C GLU A 148 -8.19 -0.83 20.01
N GLN A 149 -7.28 0.15 19.82
CA GLN A 149 -7.64 1.57 19.84
C GLN A 149 -8.43 1.96 18.61
N TRP A 150 -8.07 1.43 17.44
CA TRP A 150 -8.82 1.62 16.21
C TRP A 150 -10.27 1.14 16.37
N GLN A 151 -10.50 -0.05 16.93
CA GLN A 151 -11.86 -0.57 17.13
C GLN A 151 -12.68 0.24 18.15
N LYS A 152 -12.05 0.90 19.12
CA LYS A 152 -12.72 1.74 20.14
C LYS A 152 -12.96 3.18 19.68
N ALA A 153 -12.14 3.69 18.76
CA ALA A 153 -12.22 5.06 18.29
C ALA A 153 -13.49 5.30 17.45
N LYS A 154 -14.14 6.45 17.68
CA LYS A 154 -15.34 6.86 16.95
C LYS A 154 -15.00 7.19 15.50
N SER A 155 -15.90 6.88 14.58
CA SER A 155 -15.75 7.31 13.20
C SER A 155 -16.13 8.77 13.00
N ASP A 156 -15.51 9.41 12.01
CA ASP A 156 -15.86 10.74 11.52
C ASP A 156 -15.67 10.82 10.00
N TYR A 157 -15.64 12.04 9.45
CA TYR A 157 -15.48 12.30 8.03
C TYR A 157 -14.08 11.96 7.48
N MET A 158 -13.09 11.67 8.33
CA MET A 158 -11.75 11.26 7.92
C MET A 158 -11.59 9.74 7.80
N ASN A 159 -12.64 8.96 8.05
CA ASN A 159 -12.62 7.52 7.82
C ASN A 159 -12.73 7.17 6.34
N ASP A 160 -12.07 6.08 5.95
CA ASP A 160 -12.24 5.54 4.61
C ASP A 160 -13.63 4.90 4.46
N CYS A 161 -13.97 4.54 3.22
CA CYS A 161 -15.26 3.91 2.96
C CYS A 161 -15.41 2.59 3.76
N GLY A 162 -16.65 2.22 4.06
CA GLY A 162 -16.94 1.05 4.89
C GLY A 162 -16.40 -0.28 4.33
N ALA A 163 -16.23 -0.40 3.02
CA ALA A 163 -15.61 -1.57 2.40
C ALA A 163 -14.11 -1.63 2.69
N CYS A 164 -13.37 -0.52 2.59
CA CYS A 164 -11.95 -0.43 2.92
C CYS A 164 -11.71 -0.68 4.42
N GLU A 165 -12.50 -0.07 5.31
CA GLU A 165 -12.39 -0.33 6.77
C GLU A 165 -12.64 -1.82 7.08
N THR A 166 -13.58 -2.47 6.39
CA THR A 166 -13.84 -3.90 6.56
C THR A 166 -12.67 -4.75 6.05
N ASN A 167 -12.10 -4.42 4.88
CA ASN A 167 -10.93 -5.08 4.34
C ASN A 167 -9.73 -5.01 5.29
N ASP A 168 -9.46 -3.85 5.89
CA ASP A 168 -8.31 -3.67 6.77
C ASP A 168 -8.48 -4.47 8.08
N VAL A 169 -9.72 -4.65 8.55
CA VAL A 169 -10.02 -5.57 9.66
C VAL A 169 -9.79 -7.03 9.26
N VAL A 170 -10.15 -7.42 8.03
CA VAL A 170 -9.83 -8.76 7.50
C VAL A 170 -8.32 -8.95 7.46
N HIS A 171 -7.58 -7.96 6.96
CA HIS A 171 -6.12 -7.98 6.88
C HIS A 171 -5.47 -8.16 8.27
N TYR A 172 -5.95 -7.44 9.28
CA TYR A 172 -5.47 -7.62 10.66
C TYR A 172 -5.66 -9.06 11.15
N HIS A 173 -6.86 -9.63 11.01
CA HIS A 173 -7.10 -11.02 11.44
C HIS A 173 -6.26 -12.03 10.65
N TYR A 174 -6.09 -11.81 9.34
CA TYR A 174 -5.19 -12.60 8.50
C TYR A 174 -3.74 -12.55 8.99
N PHE A 175 -3.22 -11.36 9.29
CA PHE A 175 -1.86 -11.18 9.84
C PHE A 175 -1.69 -11.84 11.21
N MET A 176 -2.74 -11.86 12.02
CA MET A 176 -2.74 -12.53 13.32
C MET A 176 -2.85 -14.06 13.22
N GLU A 177 -2.99 -14.60 12.01
CA GLU A 177 -3.27 -16.02 11.70
C GLU A 177 -4.60 -16.52 12.30
N ASP A 178 -5.54 -15.60 12.57
CA ASP A 178 -6.92 -15.89 13.00
C ASP A 178 -7.82 -15.97 11.76
N TYR A 179 -7.60 -17.02 10.97
CA TYR A 179 -8.20 -17.18 9.64
C TYR A 179 -9.72 -17.27 9.70
N GLU A 180 -10.29 -17.93 10.72
CA GLU A 180 -11.73 -18.03 10.92
C GLU A 180 -12.38 -16.65 11.09
N GLN A 181 -11.77 -15.78 11.90
CA GLN A 181 -12.27 -14.41 12.05
C GLN A 181 -12.03 -13.57 10.80
N ALA A 182 -10.90 -13.74 10.12
CA ALA A 182 -10.65 -13.07 8.83
C ALA A 182 -11.77 -13.38 7.83
N LEU A 183 -12.13 -14.66 7.66
CA LEU A 183 -13.20 -15.10 6.76
C LEU A 183 -14.57 -14.58 7.21
N LYS A 184 -14.88 -14.63 8.51
CA LYS A 184 -16.13 -14.09 9.06
C LYS A 184 -16.28 -12.60 8.75
N LYS A 185 -15.20 -11.82 8.87
CA LYS A 185 -15.18 -10.38 8.56
C LYS A 185 -15.22 -10.11 7.06
N ALA A 186 -14.64 -10.98 6.25
CA ALA A 186 -14.64 -10.86 4.80
C ALA A 186 -16.00 -11.17 4.16
N ALA A 187 -16.90 -11.87 4.88
CA ALA A 187 -18.20 -12.32 4.35
C ALA A 187 -18.99 -11.27 3.56
N PRO A 188 -19.15 -10.01 4.01
CA PRO A 188 -19.87 -8.99 3.23
C PRO A 188 -19.20 -8.65 1.90
N ILE A 189 -17.87 -8.72 1.83
CA ILE A 189 -17.09 -8.42 0.62
C ILE A 189 -17.16 -9.58 -0.36
N VAL A 190 -16.84 -10.79 0.09
CA VAL A 190 -16.81 -11.99 -0.78
C VAL A 190 -18.20 -12.38 -1.30
N THR A 191 -19.27 -12.00 -0.59
CA THR A 191 -20.67 -12.16 -1.04
C THR A 191 -21.18 -11.00 -1.88
N GLY A 192 -20.35 -9.97 -2.14
CA GLY A 192 -20.69 -8.83 -2.98
C GLY A 192 -21.63 -7.80 -2.33
N LYS A 193 -21.87 -7.88 -1.01
CA LYS A 193 -22.67 -6.89 -0.26
C LYS A 193 -21.91 -5.58 -0.02
N GLN A 194 -20.59 -5.63 -0.06
CA GLN A 194 -19.71 -4.46 0.03
C GLN A 194 -18.65 -4.52 -1.07
N SER A 195 -18.43 -3.39 -1.74
CA SER A 195 -17.37 -3.21 -2.73
C SER A 195 -16.97 -1.74 -2.81
N CYS A 196 -15.78 -1.47 -3.36
CA CYS A 196 -15.33 -0.14 -3.76
C CYS A 196 -14.37 -0.28 -4.96
N ALA A 197 -13.65 0.79 -5.32
CA ALA A 197 -12.65 0.72 -6.39
C ALA A 197 -11.53 -0.30 -6.12
N GLU A 198 -11.17 -0.54 -4.85
CA GLU A 198 -10.05 -1.40 -4.44
C GLU A 198 -10.52 -2.76 -3.88
N VAL A 199 -11.72 -2.81 -3.31
CA VAL A 199 -12.32 -4.02 -2.71
C VAL A 199 -13.32 -4.60 -3.71
N PRO A 200 -13.13 -5.83 -4.22
CA PRO A 200 -12.59 -6.99 -3.48
C PRO A 200 -11.15 -7.43 -3.82
N HIS A 201 -10.42 -6.71 -4.69
CA HIS A 201 -9.09 -7.07 -5.19
C HIS A 201 -8.12 -7.47 -4.05
N LEU A 202 -8.02 -6.60 -3.03
CA LEU A 202 -7.18 -6.82 -1.85
C LEU A 202 -7.68 -7.99 -1.01
N THR A 203 -9.00 -8.07 -0.79
CA THR A 203 -9.61 -9.06 0.09
C THR A 203 -9.40 -10.48 -0.41
N TYR A 204 -9.46 -10.71 -1.72
CA TYR A 204 -9.19 -12.04 -2.29
C TYR A 204 -7.79 -12.55 -2.00
N GLY A 205 -6.79 -11.67 -1.88
CA GLY A 205 -5.43 -12.05 -1.48
C GLY A 205 -5.35 -12.62 -0.07
N PHE A 206 -6.14 -12.11 0.88
CA PHE A 206 -6.19 -12.65 2.24
C PHE A 206 -7.06 -13.90 2.32
N THR A 207 -8.24 -13.87 1.68
CA THR A 207 -9.22 -14.96 1.81
C THR A 207 -8.78 -16.23 1.09
N VAL A 208 -8.02 -16.14 0.00
CA VAL A 208 -7.50 -17.33 -0.71
C VAL A 208 -6.65 -18.21 0.23
N ILE A 209 -5.76 -17.60 1.01
CA ILE A 209 -4.94 -18.32 1.99
C ILE A 209 -5.79 -18.75 3.19
N ALA A 210 -6.66 -17.87 3.70
CA ALA A 210 -7.48 -18.18 4.88
C ALA A 210 -8.44 -19.36 4.63
N TYR A 211 -9.09 -19.43 3.46
CA TYR A 211 -9.92 -20.58 3.08
C TYR A 211 -9.08 -21.86 2.93
N TYR A 212 -7.90 -21.77 2.32
CA TYR A 212 -6.99 -22.92 2.22
C TYR A 212 -6.60 -23.45 3.62
N LYS A 213 -6.19 -22.56 4.53
CA LYS A 213 -5.75 -22.93 5.88
C LYS A 213 -6.86 -23.48 6.78
N THR A 214 -8.11 -23.07 6.53
CA THR A 214 -9.31 -23.58 7.25
C THR A 214 -9.94 -24.81 6.60
N GLY A 215 -9.41 -25.26 5.44
CA GLY A 215 -9.80 -26.50 4.77
C GLY A 215 -10.92 -26.36 3.72
N ASP A 216 -11.42 -25.16 3.46
CA ASP A 216 -12.41 -24.91 2.41
C ASP A 216 -11.70 -24.66 1.06
N LEU A 217 -11.20 -25.75 0.48
CA LEU A 217 -10.39 -25.71 -0.74
C LEU A 217 -11.18 -25.21 -1.96
N GLU A 218 -12.50 -25.45 -1.99
CA GLU A 218 -13.37 -24.96 -3.06
C GLU A 218 -13.45 -23.43 -3.03
N MET A 219 -13.73 -22.85 -1.86
CA MET A 219 -13.76 -21.39 -1.71
C MET A 219 -12.38 -20.74 -1.90
N ALA A 220 -11.30 -21.43 -1.52
CA ALA A 220 -9.94 -20.97 -1.81
C ALA A 220 -9.73 -20.84 -3.33
N GLN A 221 -10.06 -21.88 -4.09
CA GLN A 221 -9.96 -21.84 -5.55
C GLN A 221 -10.86 -20.76 -6.16
N GLN A 222 -12.10 -20.60 -5.69
CA GLN A 222 -12.99 -19.54 -6.16
C GLN A 222 -12.42 -18.13 -5.90
N CYS A 223 -11.74 -17.92 -4.77
CA CYS A 223 -11.06 -16.65 -4.48
C CYS A 223 -9.91 -16.39 -5.45
N PHE A 224 -9.13 -17.42 -5.78
CA PHE A 224 -8.07 -17.32 -6.79
C PHE A 224 -8.65 -16.98 -8.17
N ASP A 225 -9.65 -17.74 -8.63
CA ASP A 225 -10.24 -17.59 -9.97
C ASP A 225 -10.87 -16.21 -10.18
N LYS A 226 -11.49 -15.65 -9.14
CA LYS A 226 -12.06 -14.29 -9.18
C LYS A 226 -11.03 -13.20 -8.95
N GLY A 227 -10.03 -13.45 -8.10
CA GLY A 227 -9.08 -12.45 -7.65
C GLY A 227 -7.92 -12.24 -8.62
N TYR A 228 -7.35 -13.30 -9.19
CA TYR A 228 -6.16 -13.19 -10.04
C TYR A 228 -6.35 -12.27 -11.27
N PRO A 229 -7.47 -12.37 -12.03
CA PRO A 229 -7.70 -11.46 -13.16
C PRO A 229 -7.77 -9.98 -12.79
N LEU A 230 -8.05 -9.67 -11.51
CA LEU A 230 -8.16 -8.31 -11.01
C LEU A 230 -6.80 -7.69 -10.64
N VAL A 231 -5.80 -8.53 -10.36
CA VAL A 231 -4.48 -8.10 -9.88
C VAL A 231 -3.36 -8.32 -10.90
N GLU A 232 -3.63 -9.06 -11.99
CA GLU A 232 -2.67 -9.34 -13.06
C GLU A 232 -2.07 -8.05 -13.65
N LYS A 233 -0.73 -7.96 -13.64
CA LYS A 233 0.06 -6.84 -14.17
C LYS A 233 -0.26 -5.47 -13.55
N LYS A 234 -0.78 -5.45 -12.31
CA LYS A 234 -1.06 -4.22 -11.56
C LYS A 234 0.04 -3.99 -10.52
N SER A 235 0.88 -2.97 -10.73
CA SER A 235 1.97 -2.59 -9.82
C SER A 235 1.47 -2.25 -8.41
N SER A 236 0.30 -1.64 -8.29
CA SER A 236 -0.32 -1.30 -7.00
C SER A 236 -0.96 -2.50 -6.27
N LEU A 237 -1.03 -3.68 -6.89
CA LEU A 237 -1.69 -4.88 -6.34
C LEU A 237 -0.73 -6.08 -6.24
N ILE A 238 0.57 -5.82 -6.06
CA ILE A 238 1.58 -6.85 -5.84
C ILE A 238 1.32 -7.68 -4.55
N PRO A 239 0.92 -7.10 -3.39
CA PRO A 239 0.67 -7.90 -2.19
C PRO A 239 -0.41 -8.99 -2.34
N PRO A 240 -1.63 -8.74 -2.88
CA PRO A 240 -2.59 -9.82 -3.12
C PRO A 240 -2.09 -10.80 -4.19
N MET A 241 -1.34 -10.34 -5.21
CA MET A 241 -0.70 -11.22 -6.19
C MET A 241 0.29 -12.20 -5.54
N ALA A 242 1.14 -11.71 -4.65
CA ALA A 242 2.08 -12.54 -3.89
C ALA A 242 1.36 -13.58 -3.03
N SER A 243 0.23 -13.22 -2.43
CA SER A 243 -0.61 -14.16 -1.66
C SER A 243 -1.22 -15.25 -2.55
N MET A 244 -1.56 -14.93 -3.80
CA MET A 244 -2.04 -15.92 -4.77
C MET A 244 -0.94 -16.88 -5.23
N ILE A 245 0.29 -16.40 -5.42
CA ILE A 245 1.45 -17.27 -5.70
C ILE A 245 1.70 -18.22 -4.51
N GLN A 246 1.64 -17.71 -3.28
CA GLN A 246 1.74 -18.53 -2.06
C GLN A 246 0.65 -19.61 -2.02
N TYR A 247 -0.60 -19.26 -2.36
CA TYR A 247 -1.69 -20.24 -2.45
C TYR A 247 -1.40 -21.33 -3.50
N LEU A 248 -0.91 -20.97 -4.69
CA LEU A 248 -0.59 -21.94 -5.73
C LEU A 248 0.53 -22.89 -5.31
N ASN A 249 1.53 -22.39 -4.58
CA ASN A 249 2.56 -23.23 -3.97
C ASN A 249 1.95 -24.19 -2.94
N LEU A 250 1.20 -23.65 -1.96
CA LEU A 250 0.59 -24.44 -0.90
C LEU A 250 -0.36 -25.53 -1.42
N SER A 251 -1.12 -25.23 -2.49
CA SER A 251 -2.09 -26.15 -3.10
C SER A 251 -1.49 -27.12 -4.13
N GLY A 252 -0.16 -27.08 -4.35
CA GLY A 252 0.53 -27.97 -5.29
C GLY A 252 0.37 -27.60 -6.77
N GLN A 253 -0.19 -26.42 -7.08
CA GLN A 253 -0.43 -25.92 -8.44
C GLN A 253 0.84 -25.24 -9.02
N HIS A 254 1.98 -25.94 -8.97
CA HIS A 254 3.30 -25.37 -9.24
C HIS A 254 3.47 -24.82 -10.65
N GLU A 255 2.92 -25.47 -11.68
CA GLU A 255 3.01 -24.96 -13.06
C GLU A 255 2.23 -23.67 -13.25
N LYS A 256 1.06 -23.55 -12.59
CA LYS A 256 0.30 -22.31 -12.58
C LYS A 256 1.04 -21.21 -11.80
N ALA A 257 1.71 -21.57 -10.70
CA ALA A 257 2.53 -20.61 -9.94
C ALA A 257 3.65 -20.03 -10.82
N LYS A 258 4.38 -20.87 -11.56
CA LYS A 258 5.43 -20.43 -12.51
C LYS A 258 4.87 -19.52 -13.61
N GLU A 259 3.70 -19.85 -14.16
CA GLU A 259 3.03 -19.01 -15.15
C GLU A 259 2.71 -17.61 -14.58
N VAL A 260 2.09 -17.56 -13.40
CA VAL A 260 1.76 -16.31 -12.70
C VAL A 260 3.02 -15.49 -12.39
N ILE A 261 4.08 -16.14 -11.89
CA ILE A 261 5.38 -15.50 -11.63
C ILE A 261 5.93 -14.91 -12.92
N ALA A 262 6.00 -15.69 -14.00
CA ALA A 262 6.55 -15.23 -15.28
C ALA A 262 5.81 -14.03 -15.86
N ILE A 263 4.47 -14.02 -15.76
CA ILE A 263 3.62 -12.93 -16.26
C ILE A 263 3.85 -11.62 -15.47
N ASN A 264 4.06 -11.71 -14.16
CA ASN A 264 4.06 -10.55 -13.27
C ASN A 264 5.47 -10.10 -12.82
N LYS A 265 6.52 -10.89 -13.12
CA LYS A 265 7.90 -10.64 -12.68
C LYS A 265 8.39 -9.24 -13.04
N GLU A 266 8.23 -8.81 -14.29
CA GLU A 266 8.69 -7.50 -14.73
C GLU A 266 7.97 -6.37 -13.97
N THR A 267 6.65 -6.46 -13.85
CA THR A 267 5.84 -5.49 -13.10
C THR A 267 6.24 -5.42 -11.62
N ALA A 268 6.49 -6.56 -10.98
CA ALA A 268 6.88 -6.61 -9.58
C ALA A 268 8.28 -6.03 -9.36
N LEU A 269 9.26 -6.40 -10.19
CA LEU A 269 10.63 -5.92 -10.08
C LEU A 269 10.77 -4.42 -10.40
N ALA A 270 9.89 -3.89 -11.26
CA ALA A 270 9.84 -2.48 -11.59
C ALA A 270 9.20 -1.59 -10.50
N SER A 271 8.58 -2.17 -9.45
CA SER A 271 7.98 -1.40 -8.36
C SER A 271 9.01 -0.46 -7.71
N GLU A 272 8.60 0.70 -7.21
CA GLU A 272 9.48 1.52 -6.35
C GLU A 272 9.41 1.09 -4.88
N SER A 273 8.41 0.30 -4.51
CA SER A 273 8.30 -0.26 -3.17
C SER A 273 9.25 -1.44 -3.00
N GLY A 274 10.22 -1.32 -2.09
CA GLY A 274 11.07 -2.42 -1.68
C GLY A 274 10.27 -3.56 -1.04
N LEU A 275 9.21 -3.23 -0.29
CA LEU A 275 8.39 -4.24 0.37
C LEU A 275 7.54 -5.03 -0.63
N ASP A 276 6.92 -4.39 -1.62
CA ASP A 276 6.16 -5.10 -2.63
C ASP A 276 7.03 -6.07 -3.43
N LYS A 277 8.23 -5.62 -3.83
CA LYS A 277 9.24 -6.50 -4.44
C LYS A 277 9.54 -7.68 -3.55
N LEU A 278 9.82 -7.42 -2.27
CA LEU A 278 10.14 -8.47 -1.32
C LEU A 278 9.00 -9.48 -1.18
N LEU A 279 7.76 -9.03 -1.05
CA LEU A 279 6.60 -9.92 -0.92
C LEU A 279 6.42 -10.82 -2.15
N PHE A 280 6.58 -10.25 -3.35
CA PHE A 280 6.56 -11.03 -4.59
C PHE A 280 7.71 -12.04 -4.65
N LEU A 281 8.93 -11.58 -4.37
CA LEU A 281 10.15 -12.38 -4.40
C LEU A 281 10.08 -13.54 -3.40
N GLN A 282 9.64 -13.31 -2.16
CA GLN A 282 9.44 -14.36 -1.16
C GLN A 282 8.38 -15.38 -1.61
N ALA A 283 7.28 -14.92 -2.23
CA ALA A 283 6.27 -15.83 -2.76
C ALA A 283 6.81 -16.68 -3.93
N ALA A 284 7.68 -16.12 -4.75
CA ALA A 284 8.31 -16.80 -5.89
C ALA A 284 9.53 -17.64 -5.50
N PHE A 285 10.12 -17.40 -4.33
CA PHE A 285 11.38 -18.01 -3.88
C PHE A 285 11.41 -19.55 -3.97
N PRO A 286 10.34 -20.30 -3.64
CA PRO A 286 10.31 -21.76 -3.78
C PRO A 286 10.49 -22.27 -5.22
N PHE A 287 10.34 -21.40 -6.21
CA PHE A 287 10.43 -21.71 -7.64
C PHE A 287 11.72 -21.23 -8.29
N PHE A 288 12.59 -20.52 -7.57
CA PHE A 288 13.88 -20.07 -8.09
C PHE A 288 14.88 -21.22 -8.17
N ASP A 289 15.65 -21.24 -9.25
CA ASP A 289 16.84 -22.08 -9.36
C ASP A 289 18.06 -21.27 -8.87
N ALA A 290 18.81 -21.82 -7.92
CA ALA A 290 19.90 -21.08 -7.26
C ALA A 290 21.02 -20.65 -8.22
N GLU A 291 21.23 -21.36 -9.33
CA GLU A 291 22.25 -21.03 -10.33
C GLU A 291 21.69 -20.11 -11.42
N VAL A 292 20.46 -20.36 -11.88
CA VAL A 292 19.84 -19.59 -12.97
C VAL A 292 19.28 -18.25 -12.48
N ASP A 293 18.65 -18.23 -11.31
CA ASP A 293 17.99 -17.06 -10.71
C ASP A 293 18.84 -16.42 -9.60
N LYS A 294 20.16 -16.61 -9.64
CA LYS A 294 21.10 -16.13 -8.60
C LYS A 294 20.90 -14.67 -8.20
N ASP A 295 20.68 -13.78 -9.17
CA ASP A 295 20.46 -12.35 -8.91
C ASP A 295 19.15 -12.10 -8.15
N LEU A 296 18.11 -12.91 -8.38
CA LEU A 296 16.83 -12.80 -7.66
C LEU A 296 16.93 -13.37 -6.25
N VAL A 297 17.65 -14.49 -6.09
CA VAL A 297 17.94 -15.06 -4.77
C VAL A 297 18.67 -14.03 -3.92
N GLN A 298 19.75 -13.44 -4.46
CA GLN A 298 20.53 -12.40 -3.79
C GLN A 298 19.65 -11.18 -3.44
N LEU A 299 18.85 -10.67 -4.39
CA LEU A 299 17.96 -9.54 -4.14
C LEU A 299 16.92 -9.85 -3.04
N THR A 300 16.40 -11.07 -3.01
CA THR A 300 15.42 -11.51 -1.99
C THR A 300 16.05 -11.49 -0.60
N GLU A 301 17.26 -12.06 -0.47
CA GLU A 301 18.01 -12.11 0.79
C GLU A 301 18.41 -10.71 1.26
N GLU A 302 18.90 -9.86 0.36
CA GLU A 302 19.30 -8.47 0.65
C GLU A 302 18.11 -7.64 1.15
N LEU A 303 16.97 -7.69 0.46
CA LEU A 303 15.76 -6.98 0.88
C LEU A 303 15.23 -7.53 2.22
N THR A 304 15.22 -8.86 2.39
CA THR A 304 14.82 -9.50 3.65
C THR A 304 15.66 -8.96 4.82
N ALA A 305 16.99 -9.02 4.70
CA ALA A 305 17.91 -8.54 5.73
C ALA A 305 17.76 -7.03 5.98
N LYS A 306 17.54 -6.23 4.92
CA LYS A 306 17.37 -4.79 5.03
C LYS A 306 16.10 -4.40 5.81
N PHE A 307 14.96 -5.03 5.51
CA PHE A 307 13.72 -4.78 6.25
C PHE A 307 13.80 -5.24 7.70
N ASP A 308 14.32 -6.43 7.95
CA ASP A 308 14.48 -6.97 9.31
C ASP A 308 15.42 -6.09 10.16
N ALA A 309 16.55 -5.67 9.59
CA ALA A 309 17.47 -4.75 10.25
C ALA A 309 16.83 -3.40 10.56
N ARG A 310 16.07 -2.82 9.61
CA ARG A 310 15.33 -1.56 9.81
C ARG A 310 14.26 -1.71 10.90
N ASN A 311 13.54 -2.82 10.90
CA ASN A 311 12.41 -3.07 11.78
C ASN A 311 12.83 -3.60 13.16
N GLU A 312 14.11 -3.93 13.33
CA GLU A 312 14.70 -4.46 14.57
C GLU A 312 14.06 -5.80 14.98
N ASN A 313 13.75 -6.67 14.00
CA ASN A 313 13.17 -7.99 14.22
C ASN A 313 13.58 -8.99 13.11
N SER A 314 12.99 -10.19 13.11
CA SER A 314 13.26 -11.29 12.16
C SER A 314 12.04 -11.65 11.30
N TYR A 315 11.05 -10.76 11.19
CA TYR A 315 9.75 -11.08 10.62
C TYR A 315 9.82 -11.57 9.19
N TYR A 316 10.61 -10.93 8.32
CA TYR A 316 10.71 -11.34 6.93
C TYR A 316 11.61 -12.57 6.76
N SER A 317 12.66 -12.71 7.55
CA SER A 317 13.52 -13.91 7.54
C SER A 317 12.74 -15.16 7.96
N GLU A 318 11.88 -15.08 8.96
CA GLU A 318 11.03 -16.19 9.40
C GLU A 318 10.00 -16.63 8.34
N ARG A 319 9.63 -15.72 7.44
CA ARG A 319 8.73 -16.01 6.32
C ARG A 319 9.47 -16.62 5.13
N LEU A 320 10.71 -16.22 4.90
CA LEU A 320 11.55 -16.79 3.84
C LEU A 320 11.94 -18.26 4.14
N ALA A 321 12.05 -18.62 5.41
CA ALA A 321 12.42 -19.97 5.85
C ALA A 321 11.28 -21.00 5.83
N LYS A 322 10.03 -20.59 5.54
CA LYS A 322 8.82 -21.41 5.55
C LYS A 322 8.35 -21.73 4.14
#